data_AF-A0A4D8R941-F1
#
_entry.id   AF-A0A4D8R941-F1
#
_cell.length_a   1.000
_cell.length_b   1.000
_cell.length_c   1.000
_cell.angle_alpha   90.00
_cell.angle_beta   90.00
_cell.angle_gamma   90.00
#
_symmetry.space_group_name_H-M   'P 1'
#
loop_
_entity.id
_entity.type
_entity.pdbx_description
1 polymer ?
#
loop_
_entity_poly.entity_id
_entity_poly.type
_entity_poly.pdbx_seq_one_letter_code
_entity_poly.pdbx_strand_id
1 'polypeptide(L)'
;MQHETPTLPGLPLQKAFLPPEATLVAVGTGAGRWTDGAAGRACLAPSSAAPGLDAWCGPIGPRHIDWLILDGCGDALAMLDGAADLLRLRRIDFLQFEESESGGQLAALYARLQAHGYSLFRFADRNLEFRATPPEDGRGGLHMAVAPRHWNRLFARSQGMFRYKDLFPRHGVAPRGIIHVGAHEGEEYANYRDSGATRVLFIEADPATFATLQAKFAGNGDVVCLNAAVSDRAGRARFSRMSSRQSSSLLEPTGHLTVYPHITVDEVIEVETRSLPDLLASHGLAPGDFNVLAIDAQGSERRILTGCGDLLAGFDAVVTEVSYAELYEGSGLAADVDDILFAHGFDRVAETSPYHHSWGDALYVRRPG
;
A
#
# COMPACT_ATOMS: atom_id res chain seq x y z
N MET A 1 17.01 1.06 -45.00
CA MET A 1 15.81 1.58 -44.31
C MET A 1 16.00 1.27 -42.85
N GLN A 2 16.32 2.28 -42.04
CA GLN A 2 16.21 2.14 -40.59
C GLN A 2 14.71 2.02 -40.30
N HIS A 3 14.28 0.89 -39.75
CA HIS A 3 12.95 0.81 -39.17
C HIS A 3 12.95 1.77 -37.97
N GLU A 4 12.41 2.97 -38.14
CA GLU A 4 12.02 3.80 -37.00
C GLU A 4 10.94 3.03 -36.26
N THR A 5 11.31 2.43 -35.13
CA THR A 5 10.34 1.87 -34.20
C THR A 5 9.42 3.02 -33.79
N PRO A 6 8.10 2.95 -34.05
CA PRO A 6 7.21 4.03 -33.68
C PRO A 6 7.33 4.26 -32.17
N THR A 7 7.62 5.50 -31.77
CA THR A 7 7.73 5.86 -30.36
C THR A 7 6.38 5.68 -29.70
N LEU A 8 6.26 4.68 -28.83
CA LEU A 8 5.06 4.44 -28.03
C LEU A 8 4.73 5.67 -27.17
N PRO A 9 3.55 6.30 -27.32
CA PRO A 9 3.16 7.48 -26.55
C PRO A 9 3.20 7.20 -25.04
N GLY A 10 3.88 8.04 -24.26
CA GLY A 10 3.99 7.87 -22.81
C GLY A 10 5.13 6.96 -22.33
N LEU A 11 5.83 6.25 -23.23
CA LEU A 11 6.99 5.42 -22.86
C LEU A 11 8.09 6.20 -22.09
N PRO A 12 8.41 7.47 -22.40
CA PRO A 12 9.32 8.27 -21.58
C PRO A 12 8.83 8.51 -20.15
N LEU A 13 7.51 8.70 -19.96
CA LEU A 13 6.91 8.89 -18.63
C LEU A 13 7.01 7.61 -17.81
N GLN A 14 6.69 6.46 -18.41
CA GLN A 14 6.84 5.15 -17.77
C GLN A 14 8.26 4.94 -17.24
N LYS A 15 9.28 5.24 -18.07
CA LYS A 15 10.69 5.15 -17.67
C LYS A 15 11.07 6.11 -16.55
N ALA A 16 10.43 7.28 -16.48
CA ALA A 16 10.70 8.27 -15.44
C ALA A 16 10.06 7.91 -14.09
N PHE A 17 8.92 7.20 -14.10
CA PHE A 17 8.13 6.96 -12.89
C PHE A 17 8.27 5.56 -12.30
N LEU A 18 8.59 4.57 -13.11
CA LEU A 18 8.61 3.17 -12.68
C LEU A 18 10.00 2.54 -12.73
N PRO A 19 10.34 1.67 -11.79
CA PRO A 19 11.57 0.89 -11.83
C PRO A 19 11.49 -0.23 -12.88
N PRO A 20 12.61 -0.80 -13.37
CA PRO A 20 12.62 -1.80 -14.44
C PRO A 20 11.72 -3.03 -14.24
N GLU A 21 11.54 -3.45 -12.99
CA GLU A 21 10.77 -4.62 -12.55
C GLU A 21 9.25 -4.40 -12.52
N ALA A 22 8.78 -3.19 -12.82
CA ALA A 22 7.36 -2.87 -12.77
C ALA A 22 6.51 -3.71 -13.74
N THR A 23 5.36 -4.14 -13.27
CA THR A 23 4.35 -4.90 -14.01
C THR A 23 3.52 -3.97 -14.89
N LEU A 24 3.72 -4.07 -16.19
CA LEU A 24 2.93 -3.34 -17.17
C LEU A 24 1.83 -4.26 -17.73
N VAL A 25 0.62 -3.73 -17.90
CA VAL A 25 -0.49 -4.43 -18.55
C VAL A 25 -1.04 -3.56 -19.67
N ALA A 26 -1.09 -4.08 -20.89
CA ALA A 26 -1.66 -3.40 -22.05
C ALA A 26 -2.92 -4.12 -22.54
N VAL A 27 -4.01 -3.37 -22.73
CA VAL A 27 -5.32 -3.88 -23.11
C VAL A 27 -5.83 -3.17 -24.35
N GLY A 28 -6.44 -3.94 -25.26
CA GLY A 28 -6.98 -3.45 -26.53
C GLY A 28 -6.21 -3.96 -27.74
N THR A 29 -6.67 -3.59 -28.92
CA THR A 29 -6.10 -4.07 -30.20
C THR A 29 -4.66 -3.60 -30.43
N GLY A 30 -4.23 -2.52 -29.75
CA GLY A 30 -2.87 -1.99 -29.79
C GLY A 30 -1.90 -2.64 -28.80
N ALA A 31 -2.38 -3.52 -27.90
CA ALA A 31 -1.58 -4.07 -26.81
C ALA A 31 -0.29 -4.79 -27.26
N GLY A 32 -0.31 -5.47 -28.42
CA GLY A 32 0.86 -6.17 -28.96
C GLY A 32 2.07 -5.26 -29.22
N ARG A 33 1.85 -3.97 -29.51
CA ARG A 33 2.94 -3.01 -29.70
C ARG A 33 3.73 -2.77 -28.42
N TRP A 34 3.07 -2.90 -27.27
CA TRP A 34 3.66 -2.70 -25.95
C TRP A 34 4.42 -3.92 -25.49
N THR A 35 3.93 -5.13 -25.77
CA THR A 35 4.67 -6.37 -25.47
C THR A 35 5.99 -6.45 -26.23
N ASP A 36 6.02 -5.97 -27.48
CA ASP A 36 7.22 -6.00 -28.31
C ASP A 36 8.16 -4.82 -28.03
N GLY A 37 7.61 -3.68 -27.57
CA GLY A 37 8.31 -2.40 -27.45
C GLY A 37 8.72 -1.98 -26.03
N ALA A 38 8.35 -2.73 -24.98
CA ALA A 38 8.55 -2.34 -23.57
C ALA A 38 10.01 -2.27 -23.07
N ALA A 39 11.01 -2.26 -23.96
CA ALA A 39 12.42 -1.97 -23.64
C ALA A 39 13.01 -2.81 -22.48
N GLY A 40 12.66 -4.10 -22.42
CA GLY A 40 13.15 -5.05 -21.41
C GLY A 40 12.27 -5.21 -20.17
N ARG A 41 11.10 -4.57 -20.13
CA ARG A 41 10.11 -4.75 -19.05
C ARG A 41 9.09 -5.83 -19.42
N ALA A 42 8.63 -6.58 -18.43
CA ALA A 42 7.52 -7.50 -18.62
C ALA A 42 6.23 -6.70 -18.84
N CYS A 43 5.68 -6.78 -20.06
CA CYS A 43 4.36 -6.26 -20.38
C CYS A 43 3.43 -7.44 -20.67
N LEU A 44 2.35 -7.54 -19.91
CA LEU A 44 1.32 -8.55 -20.09
C LEU A 44 0.20 -7.98 -20.96
N ALA A 45 -0.39 -8.82 -21.80
CA ALA A 45 -1.54 -8.45 -22.60
C ALA A 45 -2.61 -9.56 -22.50
N PRO A 46 -3.79 -9.30 -21.92
CA PRO A 46 -4.87 -10.28 -21.93
C PRO A 46 -5.30 -10.57 -23.38
N SER A 47 -5.53 -11.84 -23.69
CA SER A 47 -6.12 -12.22 -24.98
C SER A 47 -7.54 -11.66 -25.07
N SER A 48 -7.95 -11.22 -26.26
CA SER A 48 -9.19 -10.46 -26.46
C SER A 48 -10.49 -11.30 -26.35
N ALA A 49 -10.54 -12.33 -25.50
CA ALA A 49 -11.67 -13.23 -25.37
C ALA A 49 -12.14 -13.37 -23.91
N ALA A 50 -12.89 -12.37 -23.41
CA ALA A 50 -13.64 -12.31 -22.14
C ALA A 50 -12.82 -12.46 -20.82
N PRO A 51 -13.34 -12.13 -19.62
CA PRO A 51 -14.47 -11.27 -19.22
C PRO A 51 -13.97 -10.09 -18.35
N GLY A 52 -13.41 -9.03 -18.94
CA GLY A 52 -12.89 -7.88 -18.15
C GLY A 52 -11.57 -8.15 -17.41
N LEU A 53 -10.95 -7.09 -16.88
CA LEU A 53 -9.61 -7.13 -16.30
C LEU A 53 -9.58 -7.81 -14.92
N ASP A 54 -10.59 -7.60 -14.07
CA ASP A 54 -10.69 -8.24 -12.75
C ASP A 54 -10.71 -9.76 -12.87
N ALA A 55 -11.53 -10.30 -13.77
CA ALA A 55 -11.64 -11.74 -13.96
C ALA A 55 -10.40 -12.35 -14.63
N TRP A 56 -9.62 -11.57 -15.38
CA TRP A 56 -8.33 -12.00 -15.89
C TRP A 56 -7.25 -12.01 -14.80
N CYS A 57 -7.21 -10.96 -13.97
CA CYS A 57 -6.29 -10.84 -12.83
C CYS A 57 -6.54 -11.89 -11.73
N GLY A 58 -7.77 -12.34 -11.52
CA GLY A 58 -8.11 -13.30 -10.47
C GLY A 58 -7.35 -14.64 -10.55
N PRO A 59 -7.49 -15.42 -11.63
CA PRO A 59 -6.91 -16.77 -11.72
C PRO A 59 -5.48 -16.82 -12.28
N ILE A 60 -5.05 -15.84 -13.08
CA ILE A 60 -3.83 -15.95 -13.91
C ILE A 60 -3.03 -14.64 -14.01
N GLY A 61 -3.69 -13.48 -13.94
CA GLY A 61 -3.03 -12.18 -14.07
C GLY A 61 -2.38 -11.66 -12.78
N PRO A 62 -1.72 -10.50 -12.85
CA PRO A 62 -1.07 -9.90 -11.70
C PRO A 62 -2.11 -9.38 -10.70
N ARG A 63 -1.79 -9.48 -9.40
CA ARG A 63 -2.63 -8.94 -8.32
C ARG A 63 -2.46 -7.44 -8.14
N HIS A 64 -1.40 -6.85 -8.71
CA HIS A 64 -1.14 -5.42 -8.74
C HIS A 64 -0.56 -5.04 -10.10
N ILE A 65 -1.00 -3.92 -10.66
CA ILE A 65 -0.59 -3.39 -11.95
C ILE A 65 0.09 -2.05 -11.69
N ASP A 66 1.40 -1.97 -11.93
CA ASP A 66 2.12 -0.70 -11.82
C ASP A 66 1.68 0.25 -12.94
N TRP A 67 1.43 -0.25 -14.15
CA TRP A 67 0.96 0.61 -15.25
C TRP A 67 -0.04 -0.11 -16.15
N LEU A 68 -1.28 0.37 -16.19
CA LEU A 68 -2.32 -0.07 -17.10
C LEU A 68 -2.34 0.83 -18.35
N ILE A 69 -2.33 0.20 -19.52
CA ILE A 69 -2.32 0.86 -20.82
C ILE A 69 -3.59 0.47 -21.56
N LEU A 70 -4.42 1.45 -21.89
CA LEU A 70 -5.57 1.27 -22.76
C LEU A 70 -5.19 1.76 -24.15
N ASP A 71 -5.09 0.84 -25.11
CA ASP A 71 -4.62 1.12 -26.46
C ASP A 71 -5.43 0.35 -27.51
N GLY A 72 -6.25 1.07 -28.28
CA GLY A 72 -7.15 0.49 -29.26
C GLY A 72 -8.28 -0.32 -28.61
N CYS A 73 -8.79 0.16 -27.48
CA CYS A 73 -9.96 -0.40 -26.81
C CYS A 73 -11.28 0.24 -27.28
N GLY A 74 -11.25 1.49 -27.76
CA GLY A 74 -12.39 2.23 -28.32
C GLY A 74 -13.48 2.63 -27.31
N ASP A 75 -13.55 1.95 -26.16
CA ASP A 75 -14.39 2.26 -25.02
C ASP A 75 -13.64 1.98 -23.70
N ALA A 76 -12.82 2.94 -23.29
CA ALA A 76 -12.06 2.87 -22.04
C ALA A 76 -12.97 2.79 -20.81
N LEU A 77 -14.19 3.33 -20.86
CA LEU A 77 -15.11 3.31 -19.74
C LEU A 77 -15.61 1.88 -19.47
N ALA A 78 -15.99 1.16 -20.53
CA ALA A 78 -16.33 -0.26 -20.43
C ALA A 78 -15.13 -1.12 -19.93
N MET A 79 -13.90 -0.73 -20.28
CA MET A 79 -12.70 -1.39 -19.73
C MET A 79 -12.56 -1.14 -18.22
N LEU A 80 -12.85 0.07 -17.73
CA LEU A 80 -12.85 0.36 -16.28
C LEU A 80 -13.97 -0.37 -15.54
N ASP A 81 -15.13 -0.58 -16.16
CA ASP A 81 -16.21 -1.39 -15.58
C ASP A 81 -15.75 -2.84 -15.36
N GLY A 82 -14.93 -3.37 -16.26
CA GLY A 82 -14.29 -4.68 -16.10
C GLY A 82 -13.11 -4.70 -15.12
N ALA A 83 -12.73 -3.57 -14.52
CA ALA A 83 -11.60 -3.42 -13.59
C ALA A 83 -12.06 -2.79 -12.25
N ALA A 84 -13.33 -2.97 -11.89
CA ALA A 84 -13.96 -2.32 -10.75
C ALA A 84 -13.28 -2.69 -9.42
N ASP A 85 -12.91 -3.96 -9.22
CA ASP A 85 -12.20 -4.38 -8.02
C ASP A 85 -10.77 -3.87 -8.03
N LEU A 86 -10.04 -3.96 -9.13
CA LEU A 86 -8.70 -3.38 -9.24
C LEU A 86 -8.69 -1.87 -8.90
N LEU A 87 -9.68 -1.11 -9.35
CA LEU A 87 -9.83 0.32 -9.04
C LEU A 87 -10.23 0.54 -7.57
N ARG A 88 -11.23 -0.19 -7.06
CA ARG A 88 -11.69 -0.10 -5.67
C ARG A 88 -10.57 -0.42 -4.68
N LEU A 89 -9.78 -1.44 -5.00
CA LEU A 89 -8.64 -1.90 -4.20
C LEU A 89 -7.36 -1.14 -4.52
N ARG A 90 -7.40 -0.15 -5.43
CA ARG A 90 -6.26 0.67 -5.85
C ARG A 90 -5.03 -0.18 -6.18
N ARG A 91 -5.27 -1.26 -6.93
CA ARG A 91 -4.29 -2.22 -7.46
C ARG A 91 -3.78 -1.82 -8.85
N ILE A 92 -4.08 -0.60 -9.30
CA ILE A 92 -3.54 0.02 -10.52
C ILE A 92 -2.85 1.32 -10.09
N ASP A 93 -1.54 1.47 -10.27
CA ASP A 93 -0.86 2.71 -9.84
C ASP A 93 -0.98 3.83 -10.85
N PHE A 94 -0.75 3.50 -12.12
CA PHE A 94 -0.86 4.41 -13.24
C PHE A 94 -1.79 3.81 -14.29
N LEU A 95 -2.69 4.62 -14.84
CA LEU A 95 -3.55 4.22 -15.95
C LEU A 95 -3.40 5.25 -17.06
N GLN A 96 -2.98 4.82 -18.25
CA GLN A 96 -2.84 5.68 -19.42
C GLN A 96 -3.85 5.33 -20.53
N PHE A 97 -4.33 6.35 -21.22
CA PHE A 97 -5.20 6.21 -22.40
C PHE A 97 -5.11 7.47 -23.28
N GLU A 98 -5.20 7.31 -24.59
CA GLU A 98 -5.40 8.45 -25.51
C GLU A 98 -6.86 8.93 -25.41
N GLU A 99 -7.11 10.23 -25.55
CA GLU A 99 -8.47 10.80 -25.43
C GLU A 99 -9.49 10.10 -26.35
N SER A 100 -9.06 9.67 -27.54
CA SER A 100 -9.90 8.92 -28.50
C SER A 100 -10.44 7.61 -27.94
N GLU A 101 -9.76 6.99 -26.97
CA GLU A 101 -10.20 5.77 -26.31
C GLU A 101 -11.42 6.02 -25.41
N SER A 102 -11.73 7.26 -25.06
CA SER A 102 -12.88 7.59 -24.21
C SER A 102 -14.23 7.39 -24.90
N GLY A 103 -14.27 7.20 -26.22
CA GLY A 103 -15.52 7.09 -26.98
C GLY A 103 -16.43 8.31 -26.83
N GLY A 104 -15.87 9.49 -26.56
CA GLY A 104 -16.62 10.72 -26.27
C GLY A 104 -17.12 10.84 -24.82
N GLN A 105 -16.73 9.92 -23.93
CA GLN A 105 -17.17 9.86 -22.53
C GLN A 105 -16.07 10.27 -21.53
N LEU A 106 -15.16 11.16 -21.93
CA LEU A 106 -14.00 11.57 -21.13
C LEU A 106 -14.39 12.06 -19.71
N ALA A 107 -15.50 12.79 -19.58
CA ALA A 107 -16.01 13.25 -18.30
C ALA A 107 -16.45 12.12 -17.36
N ALA A 108 -17.12 11.09 -17.90
CA ALA A 108 -17.52 9.93 -17.12
C ALA A 108 -16.30 9.10 -16.69
N LEU A 109 -15.30 8.99 -17.57
CA LEU A 109 -14.04 8.30 -17.28
C LEU A 109 -13.26 9.00 -16.15
N TYR A 110 -13.15 10.33 -16.21
CA TYR A 110 -12.57 11.14 -15.13
C TYR A 110 -13.31 10.94 -13.81
N ALA A 111 -14.63 11.06 -13.82
CA ALA A 111 -15.45 10.90 -12.63
C ALA A 111 -15.29 9.51 -12.01
N ARG A 112 -15.22 8.45 -12.82
CA ARG A 112 -14.99 7.08 -12.35
C ARG A 112 -13.65 6.94 -11.63
N LEU A 113 -12.58 7.44 -12.23
CA LEU A 113 -11.24 7.37 -11.64
C LEU A 113 -11.13 8.20 -10.36
N GLN A 114 -11.70 9.41 -10.35
CA GLN A 114 -11.73 10.28 -9.17
C GLN A 114 -12.55 9.70 -8.02
N ALA A 115 -13.61 8.94 -8.29
CA ALA A 115 -14.39 8.24 -7.26
C ALA A 115 -13.54 7.22 -6.47
N HIS A 116 -12.44 6.73 -7.06
CA HIS A 116 -11.46 5.86 -6.41
C HIS A 116 -10.19 6.61 -5.95
N GLY A 117 -10.21 7.95 -5.96
CA GLY A 117 -9.14 8.80 -5.46
C GLY A 117 -8.00 9.09 -6.44
N TYR A 118 -8.10 8.65 -7.69
CA TYR A 118 -7.05 8.92 -8.68
C TYR A 118 -6.96 10.41 -9.03
N SER A 119 -5.72 10.88 -9.17
CA SER A 119 -5.42 12.21 -9.70
C SER A 119 -5.20 12.14 -11.20
N LEU A 120 -5.82 13.05 -11.96
CA LEU A 120 -5.84 13.01 -13.42
C LEU A 120 -4.87 14.04 -14.00
N PHE A 121 -4.20 13.63 -15.07
CA PHE A 121 -3.23 14.44 -15.79
C PHE A 121 -3.41 14.28 -17.30
N ARG A 122 -2.99 15.30 -18.05
CA ARG A 122 -2.81 15.21 -19.49
C ARG A 122 -1.34 15.45 -19.82
N PHE A 123 -0.77 14.60 -20.65
CA PHE A 123 0.56 14.80 -21.22
C PHE A 123 0.43 15.52 -22.56
N ALA A 124 0.82 16.80 -22.60
CA ALA A 124 0.78 17.65 -23.78
C ALA A 124 2.03 18.52 -23.83
N ASP A 125 2.58 18.76 -25.02
CA ASP A 125 3.74 19.65 -25.22
C ASP A 125 4.96 19.31 -24.34
N ARG A 126 5.20 18.01 -24.10
CA ARG A 126 6.24 17.47 -23.20
C ARG A 126 6.06 17.81 -21.72
N ASN A 127 4.90 18.33 -21.33
CA ASN A 127 4.54 18.62 -19.96
C ASN A 127 3.43 17.69 -19.46
N LEU A 128 3.53 17.30 -18.20
CA LEU A 128 2.45 16.59 -17.50
C LEU A 128 1.62 17.62 -16.73
N GLU A 129 0.40 17.85 -17.19
CA GLU A 129 -0.49 18.89 -16.68
C GLU A 129 -1.55 18.27 -15.77
N PHE A 130 -1.67 18.73 -14.53
CA PHE A 130 -2.76 18.30 -13.65
C PHE A 130 -4.11 18.78 -14.18
N ARG A 131 -5.12 17.90 -14.16
CA ARG A 131 -6.46 18.13 -14.69
C ARG A 131 -7.53 17.68 -13.69
N ALA A 132 -8.08 18.63 -12.95
CA ALA A 132 -9.23 18.37 -12.07
C ALA A 132 -10.51 18.04 -12.86
N THR A 133 -10.66 18.61 -14.06
CA THR A 133 -11.75 18.35 -14.99
C THR A 133 -11.20 18.01 -16.37
N PRO A 134 -11.97 17.31 -17.22
CA PRO A 134 -11.60 17.10 -18.62
C PRO A 134 -11.31 18.43 -19.34
N PRO A 135 -10.28 18.51 -20.18
CA PRO A 135 -10.04 19.67 -21.03
C PRO A 135 -11.10 19.76 -22.14
N GLU A 136 -11.56 20.97 -22.45
CA GLU A 136 -12.53 21.24 -23.52
C GLU A 136 -11.88 21.92 -24.74
N ASP A 137 -10.55 21.84 -24.86
CA ASP A 137 -9.78 22.55 -25.89
C ASP A 137 -9.68 21.80 -27.22
N GLY A 138 -10.25 20.58 -27.31
CA GLY A 138 -10.31 19.76 -28.52
C GLY A 138 -8.97 19.31 -29.07
N ARG A 139 -7.88 19.40 -28.28
CA ARG A 139 -6.53 19.04 -28.71
C ARG A 139 -6.23 17.55 -28.62
N GLY A 140 -7.11 16.78 -27.97
CA GLY A 140 -6.85 15.39 -27.63
C GLY A 140 -5.65 15.22 -26.70
N GLY A 141 -5.03 14.03 -26.77
CA GLY A 141 -3.75 13.73 -26.15
C GLY A 141 -3.79 12.53 -25.21
N LEU A 142 -2.63 12.25 -24.62
CA LEU A 142 -2.45 11.16 -23.68
C LEU A 142 -2.88 11.60 -22.28
N HIS A 143 -3.84 10.90 -21.70
CA HIS A 143 -4.29 11.08 -20.33
C HIS A 143 -3.68 10.03 -19.42
N MET A 144 -3.50 10.41 -18.16
CA MET A 144 -2.97 9.54 -17.13
C MET A 144 -3.70 9.74 -15.81
N ALA A 145 -4.13 8.65 -15.20
CA ALA A 145 -4.61 8.60 -13.84
C ALA A 145 -3.49 8.08 -12.92
N VAL A 146 -3.32 8.69 -11.76
CA VAL A 146 -2.30 8.32 -10.78
C VAL A 146 -2.93 8.00 -9.43
N ALA A 147 -2.62 6.84 -8.88
CA ALA A 147 -3.14 6.37 -7.60
C ALA A 147 -2.69 7.28 -6.43
N PRO A 148 -3.50 7.40 -5.37
CA PRO A 148 -3.22 8.28 -4.23
C PRO A 148 -1.82 8.11 -3.62
N ARG A 149 -1.33 6.87 -3.50
CA ARG A 149 -0.01 6.56 -2.89
C ARG A 149 1.14 7.34 -3.51
N HIS A 150 1.07 7.66 -4.80
CA HIS A 150 2.13 8.32 -5.54
C HIS A 150 2.11 9.84 -5.45
N TRP A 151 0.98 10.43 -5.04
CA TRP A 151 0.78 11.89 -5.09
C TRP A 151 1.83 12.66 -4.29
N ASN A 152 2.02 12.25 -3.04
CA ASN A 152 2.93 12.92 -2.11
C ASN A 152 4.38 12.90 -2.60
N ARG A 153 4.84 11.76 -3.11
CA ARG A 153 6.21 11.58 -3.59
C ARG A 153 6.48 12.26 -4.92
N LEU A 154 5.57 12.13 -5.90
CA LEU A 154 5.80 12.58 -7.26
C LEU A 154 5.44 14.05 -7.49
N PHE A 155 4.38 14.55 -6.85
CA PHE A 155 3.80 15.85 -7.19
C PHE A 155 3.86 16.85 -6.04
N ALA A 156 3.34 16.49 -4.85
CA ALA A 156 3.37 17.42 -3.71
C ALA A 156 4.76 17.55 -3.08
N ARG A 157 5.65 16.58 -3.31
CA ARG A 157 6.98 16.45 -2.69
C ARG A 157 6.92 16.63 -1.17
N SER A 158 5.91 16.01 -0.57
CA SER A 158 5.65 16.03 0.86
C SER A 158 6.00 14.67 1.46
N GLN A 159 6.68 14.70 2.60
CA GLN A 159 6.97 13.52 3.41
C GLN A 159 6.00 13.37 4.60
N GLY A 160 4.87 14.08 4.56
CA GLY A 160 3.87 14.02 5.62
C GLY A 160 3.25 12.64 5.74
N MET A 161 3.35 12.05 6.94
CA MET A 161 2.63 10.84 7.32
C MET A 161 1.24 11.16 7.86
N PHE A 162 0.46 10.13 8.18
CA PHE A 162 -0.90 10.30 8.65
C PHE A 162 -0.97 11.13 9.94
N ARG A 163 -1.92 12.08 9.95
CA ARG A 163 -2.30 12.82 11.17
C ARG A 163 -3.60 12.22 11.67
N TYR A 164 -3.54 11.38 12.69
CA TYR A 164 -4.69 10.58 13.11
C TYR A 164 -5.84 11.42 13.66
N LYS A 165 -5.55 12.57 14.26
CA LYS A 165 -6.56 13.56 14.67
C LYS A 165 -7.44 14.08 13.54
N ASP A 166 -6.90 14.12 12.32
CA ASP A 166 -7.64 14.54 11.13
C ASP A 166 -8.26 13.32 10.43
N LEU A 167 -7.51 12.22 10.37
CA LEU A 167 -7.84 11.06 9.56
C LEU A 167 -8.91 10.17 10.20
N PHE A 168 -8.82 9.88 11.50
CA PHE A 168 -9.80 9.01 12.18
C PHE A 168 -11.22 9.61 12.15
N PRO A 169 -11.46 10.88 12.51
CA PRO A 169 -12.82 11.44 12.48
C PRO A 169 -13.42 11.51 11.07
N ARG A 170 -12.61 11.74 10.03
CA ARG A 170 -13.07 11.72 8.62
C ARG A 170 -13.64 10.39 8.20
N HIS A 171 -13.24 9.30 8.85
CA HIS A 171 -13.72 7.95 8.59
C HIS A 171 -14.56 7.38 9.73
N GLY A 172 -15.03 8.23 10.66
CA GLY A 172 -15.91 7.81 11.75
C GLY A 172 -15.25 6.98 12.85
N VAL A 173 -13.92 7.00 12.95
CA VAL A 173 -13.16 6.28 13.97
C VAL A 173 -12.94 7.19 15.18
N ALA A 174 -13.30 6.72 16.36
CA ALA A 174 -12.99 7.37 17.63
C ALA A 174 -12.12 6.41 18.48
N PRO A 175 -10.80 6.66 18.62
CA PRO A 175 -9.91 5.70 19.27
C PRO A 175 -10.13 5.69 20.79
N ARG A 176 -10.59 4.56 21.33
CA ARG A 176 -10.62 4.29 22.78
C ARG A 176 -9.25 3.85 23.28
N GLY A 177 -8.62 2.98 22.51
CA GLY A 177 -7.29 2.46 22.78
C GLY A 177 -6.64 1.94 21.51
N ILE A 178 -5.32 2.08 21.45
CA ILE A 178 -4.49 1.68 20.32
C ILE A 178 -3.54 0.58 20.75
N ILE A 179 -3.49 -0.51 19.99
CA ILE A 179 -2.41 -1.49 20.05
C ILE A 179 -1.45 -1.15 18.93
N HIS A 180 -0.17 -0.96 19.24
CA HIS A 180 0.88 -0.73 18.24
C HIS A 180 1.92 -1.85 18.32
N VAL A 181 1.98 -2.68 17.26
CA VAL A 181 2.95 -3.77 17.09
C VAL A 181 4.11 -3.28 16.24
N GLY A 182 5.34 -3.46 16.73
CA GLY A 182 6.54 -2.89 16.12
C GLY A 182 6.74 -1.44 16.56
N ALA A 183 6.61 -1.21 17.86
CA ALA A 183 6.53 0.13 18.43
C ALA A 183 7.83 0.93 18.40
N HIS A 184 8.97 0.29 18.16
CA HIS A 184 10.30 0.88 18.28
C HIS A 184 10.45 1.67 19.59
N GLU A 185 10.66 2.99 19.54
CA GLU A 185 10.78 3.86 20.71
C GLU A 185 9.47 4.62 21.01
N GLY A 186 8.35 4.28 20.35
CA GLY A 186 7.02 4.83 20.55
C GLY A 186 6.87 6.27 20.02
N GLU A 187 7.44 6.54 18.86
CA GLU A 187 7.42 7.82 18.15
C GLU A 187 5.99 8.33 17.85
N GLU A 188 5.06 7.41 17.63
CA GLU A 188 3.67 7.71 17.26
C GLU A 188 2.83 8.17 18.44
N TYR A 189 3.33 8.06 19.67
CA TYR A 189 2.53 8.34 20.88
C TYR A 189 1.87 9.73 20.85
N ALA A 190 2.61 10.76 20.43
CA ALA A 190 2.05 12.12 20.34
C ALA A 190 0.89 12.19 19.33
N ASN A 191 1.01 11.51 18.19
CA ASN A 191 -0.04 11.43 17.18
C ASN A 191 -1.27 10.66 17.68
N TYR A 192 -1.07 9.59 18.45
CA TYR A 192 -2.14 8.85 19.12
C TYR A 192 -2.86 9.71 20.15
N ARG A 193 -2.12 10.44 21.00
CA ARG A 193 -2.70 11.38 21.98
C ARG A 193 -3.50 12.49 21.32
N ASP A 194 -2.95 13.10 20.28
CA ASP A 194 -3.63 14.12 19.48
C ASP A 194 -4.93 13.61 18.84
N SER A 195 -5.01 12.31 18.54
CA SER A 195 -6.21 11.67 18.00
C SER A 195 -7.31 11.42 19.03
N GLY A 196 -7.03 11.66 20.31
CA GLY A 196 -7.93 11.42 21.43
C GLY A 196 -7.78 10.06 22.11
N ALA A 197 -6.79 9.25 21.72
CA ALA A 197 -6.56 7.95 22.35
C ALA A 197 -6.09 8.10 23.80
N THR A 198 -6.77 7.41 24.71
CA THR A 198 -6.46 7.45 26.15
C THR A 198 -5.68 6.24 26.65
N ARG A 199 -5.54 5.20 25.83
CA ARG A 199 -4.80 3.98 26.17
C ARG A 199 -3.95 3.52 25.00
N VAL A 200 -2.69 3.22 25.25
CA VAL A 200 -1.77 2.69 24.23
C VAL A 200 -1.07 1.46 24.76
N LEU A 201 -1.14 0.38 23.98
CA LEU A 201 -0.32 -0.82 24.17
C LEU A 201 0.77 -0.80 23.11
N PHE A 202 2.02 -0.56 23.52
CA PHE A 202 3.17 -0.73 22.64
C PHE A 202 3.77 -2.12 22.80
N ILE A 203 4.05 -2.77 21.67
CA ILE A 203 4.68 -4.09 21.62
C ILE A 203 5.93 -3.97 20.74
N GLU A 204 7.09 -4.29 21.32
CA GLU A 204 8.38 -4.21 20.65
C GLU A 204 9.14 -5.55 20.74
N ALA A 205 9.69 -6.01 19.63
CA ALA A 205 10.35 -7.31 19.52
C ALA A 205 11.81 -7.27 19.99
N ASP A 206 12.57 -6.22 19.64
CA ASP A 206 13.98 -6.07 20.05
C ASP A 206 14.06 -5.76 21.55
N PRO A 207 14.64 -6.64 22.39
CA PRO A 207 14.74 -6.41 23.83
C PRO A 207 15.51 -5.13 24.21
N ALA A 208 16.50 -4.73 23.40
CA ALA A 208 17.27 -3.51 23.68
C ALA A 208 16.45 -2.25 23.37
N THR A 209 15.75 -2.22 22.23
CA THR A 209 14.83 -1.13 21.87
C THR A 209 13.66 -1.05 22.84
N PHE A 210 13.11 -2.21 23.23
CA PHE A 210 12.07 -2.30 24.25
C PHE A 210 12.50 -1.68 25.58
N ALA A 211 13.75 -1.88 26.02
CA ALA A 211 14.24 -1.27 27.26
C ALA A 211 14.21 0.27 27.18
N THR A 212 14.57 0.84 26.03
CA THR A 212 14.47 2.28 25.76
C THR A 212 13.01 2.75 25.79
N LEU A 213 12.12 2.04 25.09
CA LEU A 213 10.69 2.31 25.04
C LEU A 213 10.07 2.28 26.45
N GLN A 214 10.36 1.23 27.24
CA GLN A 214 9.86 1.07 28.59
C GLN A 214 10.35 2.20 29.50
N ALA A 215 11.63 2.58 29.41
CA ALA A 215 12.17 3.69 30.19
C ALA A 215 11.51 5.03 29.82
N LYS A 216 11.28 5.29 28.52
CA LYS A 216 10.63 6.52 28.03
C LYS A 216 9.21 6.70 28.56
N PHE A 217 8.45 5.62 28.69
CA PHE A 217 7.07 5.65 29.17
C PHE A 217 6.91 5.24 30.64
N ALA A 218 8.02 5.13 31.38
CA ALA A 218 7.99 4.84 32.82
C ALA A 218 7.18 5.92 33.57
N GLY A 219 6.13 5.49 34.27
CA GLY A 219 5.23 6.38 35.01
C GLY A 219 4.08 6.96 34.19
N ASN A 220 3.98 6.66 32.90
CA ASN A 220 2.81 7.02 32.09
C ASN A 220 1.71 5.97 32.26
N GLY A 221 0.66 6.30 33.03
CA GLY A 221 -0.45 5.38 33.32
C GLY A 221 -1.33 5.03 32.10
N ASP A 222 -1.23 5.79 31.01
CA ASP A 222 -1.98 5.53 29.77
C ASP A 222 -1.28 4.50 28.87
N VAL A 223 -0.02 4.13 29.18
CA VAL A 223 0.84 3.32 28.31
C VAL A 223 1.22 2.00 28.97
N VAL A 224 1.06 0.92 28.24
CA VAL A 224 1.63 -0.40 28.57
C VAL A 224 2.63 -0.76 27.49
N CYS A 225 3.84 -1.18 27.89
CA CYS A 225 4.86 -1.66 26.97
C CYS A 225 5.10 -3.15 27.22
N LEU A 226 5.08 -3.98 26.16
CA LEU A 226 5.41 -5.41 26.22
C LEU A 226 6.58 -5.74 25.28
N ASN A 227 7.48 -6.61 25.74
CA ASN A 227 8.55 -7.16 24.89
C ASN A 227 8.09 -8.49 24.30
N ALA A 228 7.68 -8.47 23.03
CA ALA A 228 7.26 -9.68 22.33
C ALA A 228 7.33 -9.46 20.82
N ALA A 229 7.63 -10.52 20.08
CA ALA A 229 7.45 -10.52 18.63
C ALA A 229 6.06 -11.09 18.30
N VAL A 230 5.19 -10.30 17.67
CA VAL A 230 3.85 -10.77 17.31
C VAL A 230 3.91 -11.51 15.97
N SER A 231 3.31 -12.69 15.89
CA SER A 231 3.24 -13.49 14.65
C SER A 231 1.99 -14.38 14.65
N ASP A 232 1.76 -15.09 13.56
CA ASP A 232 0.76 -16.15 13.39
C ASP A 232 1.03 -17.42 14.22
N ARG A 233 2.21 -17.57 14.82
CA ARG A 233 2.62 -18.78 15.55
C ARG A 233 3.38 -18.45 16.82
N ALA A 234 3.03 -19.16 17.90
CA ALA A 234 3.79 -19.13 19.13
C ALA A 234 5.09 -19.95 19.01
N GLY A 235 6.17 -19.49 19.65
CA GLY A 235 7.44 -20.21 19.67
C GLY A 235 8.65 -19.31 19.76
N ARG A 236 9.73 -19.70 19.08
CA ARG A 236 10.96 -18.92 18.96
C ARG A 236 11.27 -18.71 17.48
N ALA A 237 11.74 -17.53 17.14
CA ALA A 237 12.13 -17.19 15.78
C ALA A 237 13.43 -16.38 15.77
N ARG A 238 14.16 -16.48 14.65
CA ARG A 238 15.28 -15.59 14.35
C ARG A 238 14.73 -14.18 14.11
N PHE A 239 15.41 -13.18 14.63
CA PHE A 239 15.10 -11.77 14.45
C PHE A 239 16.37 -11.03 14.02
N SER A 240 16.32 -10.44 12.84
CA SER A 240 17.42 -9.70 12.23
C SER A 240 17.43 -8.28 12.78
N ARG A 241 18.39 -7.99 13.65
CA ARG A 241 18.59 -6.65 14.21
C ARG A 241 19.42 -5.84 13.24
N MET A 242 18.81 -4.79 12.71
CA MET A 242 19.44 -3.93 11.70
C MET A 242 20.17 -2.78 12.38
N SER A 243 21.24 -2.29 11.73
CA SER A 243 21.99 -1.08 12.11
C SER A 243 21.09 0.14 12.30
N SER A 244 20.05 0.27 11.47
CA SER A 244 18.88 1.10 11.76
C SER A 244 17.84 0.24 12.47
N ARG A 245 17.64 0.44 13.78
CA ARG A 245 16.75 -0.42 14.58
C ARG A 245 15.32 -0.45 14.07
N GLN A 246 14.85 0.64 13.45
CA GLN A 246 13.54 0.75 12.79
C GLN A 246 13.34 -0.25 11.63
N SER A 247 14.40 -0.80 11.05
CA SER A 247 14.32 -1.76 9.95
C SER A 247 14.40 -3.23 10.40
N SER A 248 14.43 -3.49 11.71
CA SER A 248 14.58 -4.84 12.27
C SER A 248 13.35 -5.70 12.05
N SER A 249 13.53 -6.99 11.76
CA SER A 249 12.42 -7.85 11.33
C SER A 249 12.59 -9.31 11.74
N LEU A 250 11.46 -10.02 11.86
CA LEU A 250 11.41 -11.49 11.91
C LEU A 250 11.73 -12.14 10.56
N LEU A 251 11.75 -11.36 9.50
CA LEU A 251 12.03 -11.80 8.13
C LEU A 251 13.43 -11.37 7.70
N GLU A 252 14.01 -12.14 6.77
CA GLU A 252 15.33 -11.83 6.22
C GLU A 252 15.23 -10.57 5.33
N PRO A 253 16.04 -9.52 5.55
CA PRO A 253 15.93 -8.25 4.85
C PRO A 253 16.57 -8.32 3.45
N THR A 254 15.89 -8.88 2.46
CA THR A 254 16.45 -9.06 1.10
C THR A 254 16.35 -7.78 0.26
N GLY A 255 15.17 -7.45 -0.26
CA GLY A 255 14.94 -6.27 -1.09
C GLY A 255 15.26 -4.96 -0.36
N HIS A 256 15.07 -4.92 0.96
CA HIS A 256 15.39 -3.79 1.82
C HIS A 256 16.88 -3.40 1.71
N LEU A 257 17.80 -4.36 1.70
CA LEU A 257 19.24 -4.10 1.55
C LEU A 257 19.60 -3.55 0.16
N THR A 258 18.77 -3.83 -0.86
CA THR A 258 18.95 -3.25 -2.20
C THR A 258 18.49 -1.80 -2.23
N VAL A 259 17.35 -1.50 -1.59
CA VAL A 259 16.78 -0.13 -1.52
C VAL A 259 17.61 0.77 -0.61
N TYR A 260 18.08 0.24 0.52
CA TYR A 260 18.83 0.97 1.55
C TYR A 260 20.20 0.29 1.82
N PRO A 261 21.16 0.36 0.88
CA PRO A 261 22.43 -0.38 0.97
C PRO A 261 23.37 0.07 2.10
N HIS A 262 23.05 1.17 2.76
CA HIS A 262 23.79 1.68 3.93
C HIS A 262 23.28 1.08 5.24
N ILE A 263 22.10 0.45 5.26
CA ILE A 263 21.57 -0.27 6.41
C ILE A 263 22.04 -1.71 6.28
N THR A 264 22.77 -2.20 7.28
CA THR A 264 23.25 -3.58 7.37
C THR A 264 22.58 -4.34 8.50
N VAL A 265 22.64 -5.67 8.45
CA VAL A 265 22.34 -6.54 9.60
C VAL A 265 23.49 -6.43 10.60
N ASP A 266 23.21 -6.03 11.84
CA ASP A 266 24.20 -5.99 12.92
C ASP A 266 24.39 -7.38 13.53
N GLU A 267 23.27 -8.01 13.88
CA GLU A 267 23.24 -9.30 14.55
C GLU A 267 21.89 -9.99 14.32
N VAL A 268 21.85 -11.30 14.54
CA VAL A 268 20.62 -12.09 14.53
C VAL A 268 20.45 -12.68 15.92
N ILE A 269 19.35 -12.31 16.58
CA ILE A 269 18.99 -12.84 17.89
C ILE A 269 17.82 -13.80 17.75
N GLU A 270 17.50 -14.49 18.85
CA GLU A 270 16.29 -15.30 18.95
C GLU A 270 15.31 -14.62 19.89
N VAL A 271 14.06 -14.45 19.42
CA VAL A 271 12.98 -13.81 20.17
C VAL A 271 11.81 -14.78 20.34
N GLU A 272 11.04 -14.58 21.39
CA GLU A 272 9.78 -15.30 21.59
C GLU A 272 8.69 -14.70 20.69
N THR A 273 8.01 -15.57 19.94
CA THR A 273 6.86 -15.19 19.12
C THR A 273 5.56 -15.58 19.80
N ARG A 274 4.52 -14.74 19.65
CA ARG A 274 3.16 -15.01 20.13
C ARG A 274 2.11 -14.42 19.18
N SER A 275 0.91 -14.98 19.18
CA SER A 275 -0.24 -14.32 18.55
C SER A 275 -0.66 -13.12 19.38
N LEU A 276 -1.27 -12.10 18.75
CA LEU A 276 -1.78 -10.95 19.47
C LEU A 276 -2.87 -11.35 20.50
N PRO A 277 -3.84 -12.23 20.17
CA PRO A 277 -4.81 -12.72 21.15
C PRO A 277 -4.16 -13.37 22.37
N ASP A 278 -3.17 -14.25 22.18
CA ASP A 278 -2.48 -14.93 23.29
C ASP A 278 -1.69 -13.94 24.15
N LEU A 279 -1.06 -12.95 23.52
CA LEU A 279 -0.29 -11.91 24.22
C LEU A 279 -1.19 -11.04 25.10
N LEU A 280 -2.36 -10.64 24.61
CA LEU A 280 -3.36 -9.90 25.39
C LEU A 280 -3.86 -10.75 26.57
N ALA A 281 -4.21 -12.00 26.32
CA ALA A 281 -4.70 -12.92 27.34
C ALA A 281 -3.68 -13.17 28.46
N SER A 282 -2.40 -13.41 28.11
CA SER A 282 -1.36 -13.71 29.09
C SER A 282 -1.01 -12.53 30.00
N HIS A 283 -1.34 -11.30 29.58
CA HIS A 283 -1.10 -10.08 30.35
C HIS A 283 -2.38 -9.52 30.99
N GLY A 284 -3.51 -10.25 30.90
CA GLY A 284 -4.79 -9.81 31.46
C GLY A 284 -5.32 -8.52 30.82
N LEU A 285 -4.96 -8.25 29.57
CA LEU A 285 -5.41 -7.07 28.83
C LEU A 285 -6.72 -7.41 28.12
N ALA A 286 -7.78 -6.64 28.39
CA ALA A 286 -9.07 -6.86 27.75
C ALA A 286 -9.04 -6.32 26.31
N PRO A 287 -9.32 -7.16 25.28
CA PRO A 287 -9.37 -6.70 23.90
C PRO A 287 -10.33 -5.53 23.67
N GLY A 288 -11.45 -5.49 24.40
CA GLY A 288 -12.45 -4.43 24.33
C GLY A 288 -11.96 -3.05 24.79
N ASP A 289 -10.77 -2.95 25.37
CA ASP A 289 -10.16 -1.65 25.70
C ASP A 289 -9.52 -0.98 24.47
N PHE A 290 -9.35 -1.72 23.37
CA PHE A 290 -8.70 -1.26 22.16
C PHE A 290 -9.65 -1.39 20.96
N ASN A 291 -9.56 -0.43 20.03
CA ASN A 291 -10.33 -0.46 18.79
C ASN A 291 -9.53 0.03 17.58
N VAL A 292 -8.25 0.34 17.75
CA VAL A 292 -7.32 0.59 16.65
C VAL A 292 -6.12 -0.33 16.82
N LEU A 293 -5.75 -0.98 15.72
CA LEU A 293 -4.51 -1.75 15.60
C LEU A 293 -3.57 -1.01 14.67
N ALA A 294 -2.38 -0.67 15.13
CA ALA A 294 -1.27 -0.14 14.35
C ALA A 294 -0.21 -1.24 14.21
N ILE A 295 0.32 -1.45 13.01
CA ILE A 295 1.35 -2.45 12.72
C ILE A 295 2.44 -1.81 11.86
N ASP A 296 3.66 -1.80 12.37
CA ASP A 296 4.86 -1.42 11.64
C ASP A 296 5.97 -2.42 11.98
N ALA A 297 5.93 -3.59 11.34
CA ALA A 297 6.75 -4.75 11.73
C ALA A 297 7.60 -5.28 10.57
N GLN A 298 7.92 -4.39 9.63
CA GLN A 298 8.93 -4.54 8.59
C GLN A 298 8.80 -5.88 7.84
N GLY A 299 7.64 -6.08 7.22
CA GLY A 299 7.30 -7.25 6.39
C GLY A 299 6.50 -8.34 7.12
N SER A 300 6.36 -8.24 8.44
CA SER A 300 5.63 -9.24 9.26
C SER A 300 4.12 -9.00 9.33
N GLU A 301 3.61 -7.95 8.68
CA GLU A 301 2.21 -7.47 8.77
C GLU A 301 1.22 -8.58 8.44
N ARG A 302 1.47 -9.30 7.34
CA ARG A 302 0.63 -10.45 6.93
C ARG A 302 0.58 -11.55 7.98
N ARG A 303 1.70 -11.86 8.64
CA ARG A 303 1.75 -12.89 9.71
C ARG A 303 1.00 -12.41 10.95
N ILE A 304 1.20 -11.15 11.35
CA ILE A 304 0.52 -10.54 12.49
C ILE A 304 -0.99 -10.53 12.28
N LEU A 305 -1.45 -10.06 11.12
CA LEU A 305 -2.87 -10.01 10.76
C LEU A 305 -3.49 -11.41 10.71
N THR A 306 -2.79 -12.39 10.14
CA THR A 306 -3.23 -13.80 10.15
C THR A 306 -3.37 -14.32 11.59
N GLY A 307 -2.41 -14.00 12.45
CA GLY A 307 -2.44 -14.38 13.87
C GLY A 307 -3.50 -13.67 14.71
N CYS A 308 -4.07 -12.57 14.23
CA CYS A 308 -5.17 -11.91 14.92
C CYS A 308 -6.48 -12.72 14.83
N GLY A 309 -6.76 -13.34 13.68
CA GLY A 309 -7.99 -14.10 13.46
C GLY A 309 -9.25 -13.30 13.82
N ASP A 310 -10.13 -13.90 14.63
CA ASP A 310 -11.40 -13.27 15.05
C ASP A 310 -11.23 -11.97 15.83
N LEU A 311 -10.05 -11.71 16.41
CA LEU A 311 -9.75 -10.45 17.10
C LEU A 311 -9.91 -9.23 16.17
N LEU A 312 -9.72 -9.41 14.85
CA LEU A 312 -9.90 -8.35 13.87
C LEU A 312 -11.30 -7.73 13.90
N ALA A 313 -12.33 -8.53 14.24
CA ALA A 313 -13.70 -8.04 14.37
C ALA A 313 -13.90 -7.05 15.53
N GLY A 314 -12.93 -6.95 16.45
CA GLY A 314 -12.92 -5.97 17.55
C GLY A 314 -12.37 -4.59 17.18
N PHE A 315 -11.62 -4.46 16.08
CA PHE A 315 -10.99 -3.19 15.69
C PHE A 315 -11.86 -2.40 14.71
N ASP A 316 -12.08 -1.12 15.00
CA ASP A 316 -12.74 -0.18 14.10
C ASP A 316 -11.79 0.27 12.99
N ALA A 317 -10.48 0.30 13.26
CA ALA A 317 -9.46 0.65 12.29
C ALA A 317 -8.18 -0.20 12.43
N VAL A 318 -7.52 -0.42 11.29
CA VAL A 318 -6.17 -0.96 11.22
C VAL A 318 -5.31 0.03 10.44
N VAL A 319 -4.22 0.49 11.04
CA VAL A 319 -3.16 1.22 10.35
C VAL A 319 -1.98 0.28 10.20
N THR A 320 -1.42 0.17 9.00
CA THR A 320 -0.31 -0.75 8.78
C THR A 320 0.62 -0.22 7.71
N GLU A 321 1.91 -0.48 7.86
CA GLU A 321 2.84 -0.45 6.73
C GLU A 321 2.33 -1.46 5.67
N VAL A 322 2.51 -1.14 4.39
CA VAL A 322 2.21 -2.01 3.27
C VAL A 322 3.36 -2.00 2.28
N SER A 323 3.76 -3.18 1.83
CA SER A 323 4.80 -3.36 0.83
C SER A 323 4.20 -3.61 -0.55
N TYR A 324 4.78 -3.01 -1.59
CA TYR A 324 4.44 -3.20 -2.99
C TYR A 324 5.55 -3.94 -3.76
N ALA A 325 6.68 -4.19 -3.12
CA ALA A 325 7.71 -5.13 -3.54
C ALA A 325 8.22 -5.91 -2.33
N GLU A 326 8.82 -7.07 -2.55
CA GLU A 326 9.35 -7.91 -1.48
C GLU A 326 10.62 -7.29 -0.87
N LEU A 327 10.46 -6.51 0.20
CA LEU A 327 11.58 -5.91 0.94
C LEU A 327 12.22 -6.89 1.92
N TYR A 328 11.43 -7.83 2.42
CA TYR A 328 11.87 -8.90 3.30
C TYR A 328 11.38 -10.24 2.76
N GLU A 329 12.19 -11.29 2.86
CA GLU A 329 11.90 -12.61 2.29
C GLU A 329 10.58 -13.19 2.85
N GLY A 330 9.63 -13.46 1.95
CA GLY A 330 8.31 -13.99 2.28
C GLY A 330 7.36 -12.98 2.94
N SER A 331 7.70 -11.68 2.91
CA SER A 331 6.81 -10.60 3.35
C SER A 331 5.52 -10.60 2.54
N GLY A 332 4.41 -10.22 3.18
CA GLY A 332 3.17 -10.00 2.46
C GLY A 332 3.23 -8.69 1.69
N LEU A 333 2.64 -8.67 0.49
CA LEU A 333 2.41 -7.43 -0.24
C LEU A 333 1.07 -6.80 0.18
N ALA A 334 0.82 -5.56 -0.25
CA ALA A 334 -0.41 -4.82 0.02
C ALA A 334 -1.65 -5.64 -0.37
N ALA A 335 -1.59 -6.41 -1.46
CA ALA A 335 -2.67 -7.30 -1.88
C ALA A 335 -2.95 -8.44 -0.88
N ASP A 336 -1.93 -8.94 -0.18
CA ASP A 336 -2.12 -9.97 0.86
C ASP A 336 -2.76 -9.39 2.12
N VAL A 337 -2.37 -8.17 2.48
CA VAL A 337 -2.97 -7.42 3.60
C VAL A 337 -4.44 -7.12 3.31
N ASP A 338 -4.72 -6.66 2.09
CA ASP A 338 -6.07 -6.43 1.56
C ASP A 338 -6.95 -7.68 1.69
N ASP A 339 -6.48 -8.83 1.20
CA ASP A 339 -7.28 -10.06 1.18
C ASP A 339 -7.67 -10.50 2.60
N ILE A 340 -6.79 -10.31 3.60
CA ILE A 340 -7.11 -10.57 5.00
C ILE A 340 -8.14 -9.55 5.50
N LEU A 341 -7.83 -8.26 5.41
CA LEU A 341 -8.65 -7.22 6.04
C LEU A 341 -10.04 -7.10 5.39
N PHE A 342 -10.16 -7.29 4.08
CA PHE A 342 -11.46 -7.24 3.39
C PHE A 342 -12.36 -8.41 3.76
N ALA A 343 -11.79 -9.60 3.97
CA ALA A 343 -12.56 -10.73 4.49
C ALA A 343 -13.14 -10.46 5.89
N HIS A 344 -12.55 -9.52 6.64
CA HIS A 344 -13.03 -9.06 7.95
C HIS A 344 -13.84 -7.75 7.89
N GLY A 345 -14.28 -7.32 6.70
CA GLY A 345 -15.18 -6.16 6.54
C GLY A 345 -14.50 -4.79 6.63
N PHE A 346 -13.18 -4.74 6.47
CA PHE A 346 -12.46 -3.48 6.33
C PHE A 346 -12.45 -3.01 4.88
N ASP A 347 -12.27 -1.71 4.70
CA ASP A 347 -11.94 -1.10 3.41
C ASP A 347 -10.69 -0.23 3.57
N ARG A 348 -9.79 -0.26 2.58
CA ARG A 348 -8.63 0.65 2.54
C ARG A 348 -9.13 2.05 2.19
N VAL A 349 -9.11 2.97 3.15
CA VAL A 349 -9.66 4.33 2.99
C VAL A 349 -8.59 5.40 2.78
N ALA A 350 -7.35 5.14 3.16
CA ALA A 350 -6.21 6.01 2.87
C ALA A 350 -4.95 5.20 2.63
N GLU A 351 -4.03 5.74 1.83
CA GLU A 351 -2.69 5.16 1.61
C GLU A 351 -1.70 6.28 1.22
N THR A 352 -0.40 6.09 1.48
CA THR A 352 0.64 7.04 1.08
C THR A 352 2.00 6.35 0.99
N SER A 353 2.79 6.66 -0.04
CA SER A 353 4.16 6.15 -0.23
C SER A 353 5.14 7.32 -0.40
N PRO A 354 5.40 8.12 0.66
CA PRO A 354 6.11 9.39 0.51
C PRO A 354 7.62 9.24 0.27
N TYR A 355 8.24 8.19 0.81
CA TYR A 355 9.69 8.03 0.79
C TYR A 355 10.18 7.18 -0.39
N HIS A 356 9.55 6.04 -0.62
CA HIS A 356 9.90 5.12 -1.69
C HIS A 356 8.63 4.55 -2.32
N HIS A 357 8.72 4.04 -3.56
CA HIS A 357 7.54 3.48 -4.23
C HIS A 357 7.21 2.06 -3.78
N SER A 358 8.20 1.31 -3.26
CA SER A 358 8.05 -0.09 -2.89
C SER A 358 7.31 -0.33 -1.57
N TRP A 359 7.01 0.71 -0.79
CA TRP A 359 6.31 0.60 0.49
C TRP A 359 5.59 1.91 0.85
N GLY A 360 4.75 1.88 1.87
CA GLY A 360 4.07 3.04 2.42
C GLY A 360 3.13 2.65 3.56
N ASP A 361 2.26 3.57 3.95
CA ASP A 361 1.27 3.33 5.01
C ASP A 361 -0.13 3.24 4.42
N ALA A 362 -0.97 2.42 5.02
CA ALA A 362 -2.39 2.31 4.71
C ALA A 362 -3.25 2.40 5.97
N LEU A 363 -4.40 3.07 5.84
CA LEU A 363 -5.48 3.03 6.83
C LEU A 363 -6.64 2.21 6.26
N TYR A 364 -7.04 1.22 7.04
CA TYR A 364 -8.21 0.39 6.84
C TYR A 364 -9.25 0.71 7.90
N VAL A 365 -10.51 0.85 7.50
CA VAL A 365 -11.62 1.12 8.44
C VAL A 365 -12.71 0.08 8.22
N ARG A 366 -13.20 -0.50 9.32
CA ARG A 366 -14.27 -1.49 9.29
C ARG A 366 -15.58 -0.78 8.98
N ARG A 367 -16.28 -1.20 7.93
CA ARG A 367 -17.64 -0.72 7.67
C ARG A 367 -18.62 -1.61 8.42
N PRO A 368 -19.52 -1.07 9.26
CA PRO A 368 -20.61 -1.86 9.83
C PRO A 368 -21.41 -2.46 8.67
N GLY A 369 -21.55 -3.78 8.65
CA GLY A 369 -22.36 -4.51 7.68
C GLY A 369 -23.86 -4.27 7.85
#